data_AF-E9PNG7-F1
#
_entry.id   AF-E9PNG7-F1
#
_cell.length_a   1.000
_cell.length_b   1.000
_cell.length_c   1.000
_cell.angle_alpha   90.00
_cell.angle_beta   90.00
_cell.angle_gamma   90.00
#
_symmetry.space_group_name_H-M   'P 1'
#
loop_
_entity.id
_entity.type
_entity.pdbx_description
1 polymer ?
#
loop_
_entity_poly.entity_id
_entity_poly.type
_entity_poly.pdbx_seq_one_letter_code
_entity_poly.pdbx_strand_id
1 'polypeptide(L)'
;MLHFLQIEDLWQPYVELFSLTLKKLVMLKEMDKDLNSVVIAVKLQGSKRILRSNEIVLPASGLVETELQLTFSLQYPHFLKRDANKLQIMLQRRKRYKNRTILGYK
;
A
#
# COMPACT_ATOMS: atom_id res chain seq x y z
N MET A 1 -21.81 -4.03 -33.72
CA MET A 1 -20.60 -3.47 -33.06
C MET A 1 -20.74 -3.58 -31.54
N LEU A 2 -20.93 -4.81 -31.02
CA LEU A 2 -21.23 -5.07 -29.61
C LEU A 2 -20.31 -6.17 -29.03
N HIS A 3 -19.13 -6.38 -29.62
CA HIS A 3 -18.20 -7.44 -29.21
C HIS A 3 -16.93 -6.94 -28.50
N PHE A 4 -16.80 -5.64 -28.23
CA PHE A 4 -15.56 -5.08 -27.70
C PHE A 4 -15.58 -4.78 -26.18
N LEU A 5 -16.73 -4.94 -25.51
CA LEU A 5 -16.90 -4.49 -24.13
C LEU A 5 -16.74 -5.59 -23.06
N GLN A 6 -16.46 -6.84 -23.44
CA GLN A 6 -16.53 -7.96 -22.49
C GLN A 6 -15.16 -8.53 -22.09
N ILE A 7 -14.05 -7.96 -22.56
CA ILE A 7 -12.70 -8.50 -22.31
C ILE A 7 -11.87 -7.66 -21.30
N GLU A 8 -12.24 -6.41 -20.99
CA GLU A 8 -11.45 -5.58 -20.07
C GLU A 8 -11.85 -5.68 -18.57
N ASP A 9 -12.94 -6.37 -18.24
CA ASP A 9 -13.52 -6.36 -16.88
C ASP A 9 -13.01 -7.46 -15.93
N LEU A 10 -12.01 -8.26 -16.31
CA LEU A 10 -11.54 -9.38 -15.47
C LEU A 10 -10.08 -9.34 -14.99
N TRP A 11 -9.31 -8.28 -15.28
CA TRP A 11 -7.95 -8.17 -14.73
C TRP A 11 -7.61 -6.73 -14.35
N GLN A 12 -8.08 -6.28 -13.20
CA GLN A 12 -7.36 -5.28 -12.42
C GLN A 12 -7.02 -5.89 -11.07
N PRO A 13 -5.94 -6.69 -10.99
CA PRO A 13 -5.42 -7.10 -9.70
C PRO A 13 -5.14 -5.81 -8.93
N TYR A 14 -5.52 -5.78 -7.65
CA TYR A 14 -5.02 -4.77 -6.74
C TYR A 14 -3.51 -4.73 -6.91
N VAL A 15 -2.98 -3.69 -7.56
CA VAL A 15 -1.54 -3.58 -7.78
C VAL A 15 -0.94 -3.17 -6.45
N GLU A 16 -0.68 -4.18 -5.61
CA GLU A 16 0.18 -4.04 -4.45
C GLU A 16 1.57 -3.68 -4.97
N LEU A 17 2.04 -2.47 -4.66
CA LEU A 17 3.35 -2.03 -5.10
C LEU A 17 4.45 -2.77 -4.31
N PHE A 18 4.14 -3.07 -3.05
CA PHE A 18 5.05 -3.71 -2.11
C PHE A 18 4.25 -4.31 -0.96
N SER A 19 4.64 -5.52 -0.54
CA SER A 19 4.10 -6.18 0.65
C SER A 19 5.26 -6.73 1.47
N LEU A 20 5.26 -6.45 2.76
CA LEU A 20 6.25 -6.94 3.74
C LEU A 20 5.51 -7.62 4.88
N THR A 21 5.80 -8.88 5.12
CA THR A 21 5.23 -9.64 6.23
C THR A 21 6.32 -9.98 7.25
N LEU A 22 6.14 -9.53 8.48
CA LEU A 22 6.97 -9.89 9.63
C LEU A 22 6.29 -11.03 10.39
N LYS A 23 7.01 -12.15 10.51
CA LYS A 23 6.48 -13.38 11.12
C LYS A 23 6.89 -13.58 12.58
N LYS A 24 8.01 -13.01 12.99
CA LYS A 24 8.61 -13.29 14.30
C LYS A 24 9.42 -12.07 14.75
N LEU A 25 9.23 -11.71 16.01
CA LEU A 25 10.01 -10.71 16.72
C LEU A 25 10.77 -11.42 17.84
N VAL A 26 12.08 -11.21 17.89
CA VAL A 26 12.95 -11.72 18.94
C VAL A 26 13.61 -10.54 19.63
N MET A 27 13.38 -10.41 20.93
CA MET A 27 14.06 -9.42 21.75
C MET A 27 15.37 -10.00 22.26
N LEU A 28 16.50 -9.42 21.82
CA LEU A 28 17.84 -9.85 22.25
C LEU A 28 18.26 -9.25 23.60
N LYS A 29 17.53 -8.23 24.06
CA LYS A 29 17.76 -7.53 25.31
C LYS A 29 16.42 -7.28 25.98
N GLU A 30 16.41 -7.41 27.30
CA GLU A 30 15.24 -7.12 28.12
C GLU A 30 14.82 -5.64 27.99
N MET A 31 13.51 -5.41 28.02
CA MET A 31 12.94 -4.07 28.09
C MET A 31 12.91 -3.58 29.54
N ASP A 32 12.97 -2.27 29.73
CA ASP A 32 12.75 -1.68 31.06
C ASP A 32 11.37 -2.04 31.60
N LYS A 33 11.28 -2.16 32.93
CA LYS A 33 10.08 -2.65 33.65
C LYS A 33 8.82 -1.82 33.41
N ASP A 34 8.97 -0.61 32.89
CA ASP A 34 7.88 0.32 32.59
C ASP A 34 7.40 0.22 31.13
N LEU A 35 8.09 -0.56 30.28
CA LEU A 35 7.79 -0.68 28.85
C LEU A 35 7.18 -2.06 28.54
N ASN A 36 5.86 -2.07 28.31
CA ASN A 36 5.11 -3.30 28.06
C ASN A 36 4.67 -3.46 26.59
N SER A 37 5.01 -2.53 25.71
CA SER A 37 4.54 -2.52 24.32
C SER A 37 5.56 -1.98 23.35
N VAL A 38 5.55 -2.52 22.12
CA VAL A 38 6.39 -2.08 21.01
C VAL A 38 5.54 -1.75 19.79
N VAL A 39 5.92 -0.70 19.07
CA VAL A 39 5.35 -0.35 17.76
C VAL A 39 6.43 -0.47 16.70
N ILE A 40 6.13 -1.19 15.62
CA ILE A 40 7.03 -1.35 14.49
C ILE A 40 6.64 -0.35 13.41
N ALA A 41 7.59 0.51 13.04
CA ALA A 41 7.44 1.46 11.94
C ALA A 41 8.35 1.05 10.77
N VAL A 42 7.76 0.93 9.58
CA VAL A 42 8.46 0.58 8.34
C VAL A 42 8.45 1.79 7.41
N LYS A 43 9.62 2.13 6.88
CA LYS A 43 9.80 3.19 5.89
C LYS A 43 10.61 2.66 4.72
N LEU A 44 10.08 2.84 3.51
CA LEU A 44 10.83 2.54 2.30
C LEU A 44 11.86 3.65 2.03
N GLN A 45 13.05 3.25 1.59
CA GLN A 45 14.09 4.19 1.19
C GLN A 45 13.59 5.09 0.05
N GLY A 46 13.77 6.41 0.19
CA GLY A 46 13.25 7.39 -0.76
C GLY A 46 11.74 7.69 -0.65
N SER A 47 10.99 6.99 0.21
CA SER A 47 9.58 7.30 0.48
C SER A 47 9.43 8.23 1.68
N LYS A 48 8.53 9.22 1.56
CA LYS A 48 8.08 10.02 2.70
C LYS A 48 7.07 9.26 3.59
N ARG A 49 6.45 8.21 3.06
CA ARG A 49 5.40 7.45 3.75
C ARG A 49 6.01 6.46 4.72
N ILE A 50 5.51 6.46 5.94
CA ILE A 50 5.85 5.51 7.01
C ILE A 50 4.59 4.68 7.27
N LEU A 51 4.73 3.36 7.29
CA LEU A 51 3.69 2.44 7.73
C LEU A 51 3.99 2.07 9.19
N ARG A 52 2.99 2.08 10.06
CA ARG A 52 3.15 1.77 11.49
C ARG A 52 2.22 0.64 11.87
N SER A 53 2.69 -0.28 12.70
CA SER A 53 1.84 -1.31 13.30
C SER A 53 1.00 -0.72 14.44
N ASN A 54 0.05 -1.51 14.91
CA ASN A 54 -0.53 -1.29 16.24
C ASN A 54 0.50 -1.57 17.33
N GLU A 55 0.18 -1.18 18.56
CA GLU A 55 0.94 -1.57 19.74
C GLU A 55 0.88 -3.08 19.92
N ILE A 56 2.05 -3.68 20.03
CA ILE A 56 2.25 -5.11 20.29
C ILE A 56 2.62 -5.20 21.77
N VAL A 57 1.70 -5.69 22.58
CA VAL A 57 1.96 -5.92 24.00
C VAL A 57 2.91 -7.11 24.13
N LEU A 58 4.02 -6.90 24.82
CA LEU A 58 5.02 -7.94 25.07
C LEU A 58 4.83 -8.51 26.49
N PRO A 59 4.97 -9.83 26.67
CA PRO A 59 5.00 -10.42 28.00
C PRO A 59 6.21 -9.88 28.79
N ALA A 60 6.03 -9.62 30.08
CA ALA A 60 7.06 -9.05 30.97
C ALA A 60 8.23 -10.02 31.31
N SER A 61 8.48 -11.03 30.47
CA SER A 61 9.39 -12.14 30.74
C SER A 61 10.62 -12.12 29.82
N GLY A 62 11.75 -11.60 30.31
CA GLY A 62 13.10 -11.86 29.78
C GLY A 62 13.30 -11.78 28.26
N LEU A 63 14.00 -12.76 27.69
CA LEU A 63 14.15 -12.95 26.23
C LEU A 63 12.79 -13.33 25.63
N VAL A 64 12.08 -12.32 25.14
CA VAL A 64 10.75 -12.49 24.53
C VAL A 64 10.88 -12.89 23.07
N GLU A 65 10.31 -14.05 22.74
CA GLU A 65 10.00 -14.45 21.38
C GLU A 65 8.50 -14.30 21.15
N THR A 66 8.10 -13.48 20.18
CA THR A 66 6.70 -13.25 19.84
C THR A 66 6.48 -13.55 18.36
N GLU A 67 5.57 -14.49 18.09
CA GLU A 67 5.08 -14.70 16.74
C GLU A 67 4.23 -13.50 16.31
N LEU A 68 4.52 -12.97 15.12
CA LEU A 68 3.84 -11.83 14.54
C LEU A 68 3.09 -12.28 13.28
N GLN A 69 1.88 -11.76 13.10
CA GLN A 69 1.17 -11.81 11.82
C GLN A 69 0.99 -10.38 11.30
N LEU A 70 2.12 -9.68 11.14
CA LEU A 70 2.14 -8.27 10.75
C LEU A 70 2.48 -8.13 9.27
N THR A 71 1.51 -7.68 8.49
CA THR A 71 1.67 -7.40 7.05
C THR A 71 1.54 -5.91 6.77
N PHE A 72 2.60 -5.34 6.20
CA PHE A 72 2.65 -3.96 5.73
C PHE A 72 2.52 -3.95 4.20
N SER A 73 1.38 -3.51 3.70
CA SER A 73 1.15 -3.36 2.26
C SER A 73 1.16 -1.88 1.86
N LEU A 74 1.94 -1.58 0.83
CA LEU A 74 1.90 -0.30 0.15
C LEU A 74 0.98 -0.43 -1.06
N GLN A 75 -0.29 -0.07 -0.86
CA GLN A 75 -1.20 0.09 -1.98
C GLN A 75 -0.89 1.37 -2.74
N TYR A 76 -0.92 1.29 -4.07
CA TYR A 76 -0.93 2.48 -4.90
C TYR A 76 -2.07 3.39 -4.43
N PRO A 77 -1.86 4.70 -4.23
CA PRO A 77 -2.97 5.62 -3.99
C PRO A 77 -3.75 5.69 -5.30
N HIS A 78 -4.72 4.80 -5.46
CA HIS A 78 -5.70 4.87 -6.52
C HIS A 78 -6.59 6.07 -6.23
N PHE A 79 -6.09 7.25 -6.60
CA PHE A 79 -6.88 8.49 -6.68
C PHE A 79 -7.93 8.42 -7.81
N LEU A 80 -8.09 7.24 -8.42
CA LEU A 80 -9.16 6.86 -9.33
C LEU A 80 -9.95 5.75 -8.63
N LYS A 81 -10.81 6.13 -7.68
CA LYS A 81 -11.76 5.18 -7.06
C LYS A 81 -12.69 4.65 -8.14
N ARG A 82 -12.90 3.33 -8.10
CA ARG A 82 -13.44 2.42 -9.12
C ARG A 82 -14.82 2.75 -9.74
N ASP A 83 -15.54 3.77 -9.28
CA ASP A 83 -16.83 4.21 -9.87
C ASP A 83 -17.05 5.74 -9.84
N ALA A 84 -16.00 6.55 -9.68
CA ALA A 84 -16.15 8.02 -9.60
C ALA A 84 -15.77 8.73 -10.91
N ASN A 85 -16.82 9.27 -11.55
CA ASN A 85 -16.87 10.30 -12.58
C ASN A 85 -15.84 10.17 -13.73
N LYS A 86 -16.12 9.27 -14.69
CA LYS A 86 -15.42 9.19 -16.00
C LYS A 86 -15.17 10.57 -16.61
N LEU A 87 -16.09 11.53 -16.41
CA LEU A 87 -15.95 12.90 -16.87
C LEU A 87 -14.73 13.61 -16.26
N GLN A 88 -14.46 13.49 -14.96
CA GLN A 88 -13.29 14.11 -14.35
C GLN A 88 -11.97 13.54 -14.90
N ILE A 89 -11.93 12.23 -15.14
CA ILE A 89 -10.78 11.55 -15.76
C ILE A 89 -10.58 12.05 -17.19
N MET A 90 -11.66 12.11 -17.98
CA MET A 90 -11.64 12.62 -19.36
C MET A 90 -11.21 14.09 -19.41
N LEU A 91 -11.69 14.93 -18.48
CA LEU A 91 -11.32 16.34 -18.39
C LEU A 91 -9.84 16.53 -17.99
N GLN A 92 -9.33 15.74 -17.03
CA GLN A 92 -7.90 15.77 -16.68
C GLN A 92 -7.02 15.34 -17.85
N ARG A 93 -7.36 14.26 -18.56
CA ARG A 93 -6.65 13.84 -19.77
C ARG A 93 -6.71 14.93 -20.85
N ARG A 94 -7.88 15.49 -21.12
CA ARG A 94 -8.05 16.57 -22.12
C ARG A 94 -7.26 17.84 -21.77
N LYS A 95 -7.20 18.23 -20.48
CA LYS A 95 -6.38 19.36 -20.02
C LYS A 95 -4.89 19.08 -20.17
N ARG A 96 -4.45 17.86 -19.86
CA ARG A 96 -3.03 17.43 -19.97
C ARG A 96 -2.55 17.27 -21.42
N TYR A 97 -3.45 16.89 -22.32
CA TYR A 97 -3.13 16.63 -23.73
C TYR A 97 -3.59 17.73 -24.70
N LYS A 98 -4.12 18.86 -24.20
CA LYS A 98 -4.64 19.96 -25.03
C LYS A 98 -3.63 20.47 -26.08
N ASN A 99 -2.33 20.34 -25.79
CA ASN A 99 -1.24 20.83 -26.64
C ASN A 99 -0.27 19.72 -27.10
N ARG A 100 -0.64 18.43 -26.98
CA ARG A 100 0.16 17.35 -27.57
C ARG A 100 -0.38 17.03 -28.95
N THR A 101 0.46 17.13 -29.98
CA THR A 101 0.17 16.60 -31.31
C THR A 101 -0.07 15.10 -31.18
N ILE A 102 -1.31 14.67 -31.37
CA ILE A 102 -1.64 13.25 -31.50
C ILE A 102 -1.21 12.88 -32.93
N LEU A 103 0.00 12.34 -33.05
CA LEU A 103 0.50 11.85 -34.33
C LEU A 103 -0.24 10.54 -34.65
N GLY A 104 -1.27 10.64 -35.48
CA GLY A 104 -2.02 9.49 -35.96
C GLY A 104 -3.52 9.74 -36.01
N TYR A 105 -3.96 10.41 -37.07
CA TYR A 105 -5.31 10.18 -37.62
C TYR A 105 -5.23 10.35 -39.14
N LYS A 106 -5.41 9.25 -39.87
CA LYS A 106 -5.83 9.22 -41.26
C LYS A 106 -7.28 8.74 -41.26
#